data_AF-A0A170VY83-F1
#
_entry.id   AF-A0A170VY83-F1
#
_cell.length_a   1.000
_cell.length_b   1.000
_cell.length_c   1.000
_cell.angle_alpha   90.00
_cell.angle_beta   90.00
_cell.angle_gamma   90.00
#
_symmetry.space_group_name_H-M   'P 1'
#
loop_
_entity.id
_entity.type
_entity.pdbx_description
1 polymer ?
#
loop_
_entity_poly.entity_id
_entity_poly.type
_entity_poly.pdbx_seq_one_letter_code
_entity_poly.pdbx_strand_id
1 'polypeptide(L)'
;EVPTMTRQLLLHTLLERMIFRMDKPIFLTDYFMSSLHYGGPISILALQGIFTLIQKHNINYPNIYEKLYEMLNPSIFGMPYKARLFFLADVFLSSLHLPETLVAGFAKRLARLSLVAPPADIAVILALITNLLIRHSGLNKLITNLG
;
A
#
# COMPACT_ATOMS: atom_id res chain seq x y z
N GLU A 1 -10.57 6.70 25.54
CA GLU A 1 -9.91 6.48 24.24
C GLU A 1 -9.04 5.23 24.32
N VAL A 2 -9.04 4.36 23.31
CA VAL A 2 -8.21 3.15 23.31
C VAL A 2 -6.74 3.52 23.04
N PRO A 3 -5.76 3.08 23.87
CA PRO A 3 -4.34 3.39 23.66
C PRO A 3 -3.82 2.92 22.30
N THR A 4 -2.87 3.66 21.73
CA THR A 4 -2.29 3.42 20.39
C THR A 4 -1.63 2.05 20.27
N MET A 5 -0.90 1.61 21.31
CA MET A 5 -0.31 0.26 21.35
C MET A 5 -1.37 -0.84 21.35
N THR A 6 -2.46 -0.67 22.10
CA THR A 6 -3.55 -1.66 22.16
C THR A 6 -4.22 -1.80 20.80
N ARG A 7 -4.40 -0.69 20.05
CA ARG A 7 -4.93 -0.73 18.67
C ARG A 7 -4.00 -1.42 17.68
N GLN A 8 -2.69 -1.18 17.76
CA GLN A 8 -1.71 -1.84 16.89
C GLN A 8 -1.72 -3.35 17.11
N LEU A 9 -1.69 -3.80 18.36
CA LEU A 9 -1.80 -5.21 18.71
C LEU A 9 -3.13 -5.80 18.24
N LEU A 10 -4.24 -5.10 18.45
CA LEU A 10 -5.56 -5.55 18.03
C LEU A 10 -5.61 -5.72 16.50
N LEU A 11 -5.20 -4.70 15.72
CA LEU A 11 -5.16 -4.79 14.26
C LEU A 11 -4.28 -5.95 13.78
N HIS A 12 -3.08 -6.10 14.36
CA HIS A 12 -2.18 -7.19 14.02
C HIS A 12 -2.81 -8.56 14.30
N THR A 13 -3.37 -8.76 15.49
CA THR A 13 -4.03 -10.01 15.89
C THR A 13 -5.28 -10.29 15.05
N LEU A 14 -6.01 -9.24 14.69
CA LEU A 14 -7.23 -9.31 13.92
C LEU A 14 -6.94 -9.69 12.46
N LEU A 15 -5.92 -9.09 11.85
CA LEU A 15 -5.42 -9.44 10.52
C LEU A 15 -4.91 -10.88 10.42
N GLU A 16 -4.08 -11.29 11.38
CA GLU A 16 -3.37 -12.57 11.28
C GLU A 16 -4.21 -13.75 11.77
N ARG A 17 -5.18 -13.54 12.68
CA ARG A 17 -5.93 -14.64 13.30
C ARG A 17 -7.45 -14.54 13.20
N MET A 18 -8.04 -13.34 13.27
CA MET A 18 -9.50 -13.22 13.40
C MET A 18 -10.23 -13.07 12.07
N ILE A 19 -9.64 -12.38 11.08
CA ILE A 19 -10.33 -12.10 9.81
C ILE A 19 -10.74 -13.39 9.08
N PHE A 20 -9.97 -14.47 9.25
CA PHE A 20 -10.25 -15.79 8.67
C PHE A 20 -11.26 -16.63 9.46
N ARG A 21 -11.62 -16.22 10.68
CA ARG A 21 -12.55 -16.92 11.58
C ARG A 21 -13.90 -16.22 11.72
N MET A 22 -14.07 -15.06 11.11
CA MET A 22 -15.33 -14.31 11.17
C MET A 22 -16.27 -14.75 10.05
N ASP A 23 -17.53 -15.02 10.40
CA ASP A 23 -18.58 -15.35 9.43
C ASP A 23 -18.91 -14.18 8.51
N LYS A 24 -18.78 -12.94 9.01
CA LYS A 24 -19.07 -11.69 8.29
C LYS A 24 -17.96 -10.65 8.52
N PRO A 25 -16.80 -10.79 7.88
CA PRO A 25 -15.68 -9.85 8.05
C PRO A 25 -15.95 -8.47 7.45
N ILE A 26 -17.03 -8.32 6.66
CA ILE A 26 -17.46 -7.03 6.08
C ILE A 26 -17.73 -5.95 7.13
N PHE A 27 -18.11 -6.33 8.36
CA PHE A 27 -18.33 -5.38 9.46
C PHE A 27 -17.03 -4.73 9.96
N LEU A 28 -15.87 -5.30 9.64
CA LEU A 28 -14.58 -4.71 9.98
C LEU A 28 -14.20 -3.53 9.08
N THR A 29 -14.93 -3.33 7.97
CA THR A 29 -14.61 -2.29 6.99
C THR A 29 -14.56 -0.92 7.64
N ASP A 30 -15.59 -0.53 8.39
CA ASP A 30 -15.66 0.79 9.05
C ASP A 30 -14.53 0.98 10.08
N TYR A 31 -14.14 -0.11 10.76
CA TYR A 31 -13.02 -0.09 11.68
C TYR A 31 -11.67 0.09 10.96
N PHE A 32 -11.44 -0.59 9.84
CA PHE A 32 -10.21 -0.38 9.07
C PHE A 32 -10.18 0.99 8.41
N MET A 33 -11.31 1.47 7.89
CA MET A 33 -11.42 2.82 7.31
C MET A 33 -11.10 3.90 8.34
N SER A 34 -11.70 3.83 9.53
CA SER A 34 -11.36 4.75 10.62
C SER A 34 -9.88 4.62 11.03
N SER A 35 -9.33 3.40 11.02
CA SER A 35 -7.94 3.13 11.35
C SER A 35 -6.92 3.72 10.35
N LEU A 36 -7.29 3.87 9.07
CA LEU A 36 -6.43 4.50 8.05
C LEU A 36 -6.12 5.97 8.34
N HIS A 37 -7.01 6.68 9.03
CA HIS A 37 -6.83 8.11 9.32
C HIS A 37 -5.77 8.39 10.39
N TYR A 38 -5.42 7.41 11.23
CA TYR A 38 -4.42 7.60 12.29
C TYR A 38 -2.98 7.64 11.79
N GLY A 39 -2.73 7.24 10.55
CA GLY A 39 -1.38 7.14 10.00
C GLY A 39 -0.51 6.12 10.75
N GLY A 40 0.80 6.22 10.60
CA GLY A 40 1.70 5.36 11.36
C GLY A 40 1.63 3.87 10.97
N PRO A 41 2.09 2.99 11.86
CA PRO A 41 1.98 1.54 11.69
C PRO A 41 0.52 1.06 11.61
N ILE A 42 -0.39 1.79 12.25
CA ILE A 42 -1.82 1.48 12.31
C ILE A 42 -2.43 1.54 10.91
N SER A 43 -2.12 2.58 10.13
CA SER A 43 -2.65 2.70 8.77
C SER A 43 -2.11 1.62 7.83
N ILE A 44 -0.85 1.19 7.99
CA ILE A 44 -0.27 0.08 7.19
C ILE A 44 -1.02 -1.23 7.45
N LEU A 45 -1.26 -1.54 8.73
CA LEU A 45 -2.03 -2.72 9.11
C LEU A 45 -3.49 -2.61 8.63
N ALA A 46 -4.13 -1.45 8.80
CA ALA A 46 -5.48 -1.22 8.31
C ALA A 46 -5.61 -1.38 6.79
N LEU A 47 -4.63 -0.89 6.03
CA LEU A 47 -4.57 -1.05 4.59
C LEU A 47 -4.49 -2.53 4.18
N GLN A 48 -3.73 -3.35 4.91
CA GLN A 48 -3.69 -4.80 4.69
C GLN A 48 -5.07 -5.46 4.92
N GLY A 49 -5.83 -4.95 5.90
CA GLY A 49 -7.16 -5.45 6.23
C GLY A 49 -8.15 -5.15 5.13
N ILE A 50 -8.15 -3.90 4.67
CA ILE A 50 -8.94 -3.45 3.52
C ILE A 50 -8.58 -4.24 2.27
N PHE A 51 -7.29 -4.46 2.01
CA PHE A 51 -6.86 -5.29 0.89
C PHE A 51 -7.44 -6.70 0.94
N THR A 52 -7.40 -7.34 2.11
CA THR A 52 -7.98 -8.68 2.30
C THR A 52 -9.49 -8.67 2.07
N LEU A 53 -10.18 -7.62 2.51
CA LEU A 53 -11.62 -7.45 2.30
C LEU A 53 -11.98 -7.20 0.83
N ILE A 54 -11.19 -6.40 0.10
CA ILE A 54 -11.39 -6.18 -1.34
C ILE A 54 -11.19 -7.49 -2.09
N GLN A 55 -10.11 -8.22 -1.83
CA GLN A 55 -9.82 -9.46 -2.55
C GLN A 55 -10.80 -10.60 -2.25
N LYS A 56 -11.21 -10.78 -0.99
CA LYS A 56 -12.01 -11.94 -0.58
C LYS A 56 -13.51 -11.68 -0.51
N HIS A 57 -13.90 -10.43 -0.29
CA HIS A 57 -15.30 -10.05 -0.07
C HIS A 57 -15.81 -9.02 -1.08
N ASN A 58 -15.03 -8.73 -2.15
CA ASN A 58 -15.40 -7.82 -3.24
C ASN A 58 -15.91 -6.46 -2.77
N ILE A 59 -15.34 -5.93 -1.68
CA ILE A 59 -15.67 -4.57 -1.21
C ILE A 59 -15.09 -3.57 -2.19
N ASN A 60 -15.88 -2.55 -2.54
CA ASN A 60 -15.40 -1.46 -3.38
C ASN A 60 -14.91 -0.31 -2.50
N TYR A 61 -13.61 -0.01 -2.55
CA TYR A 61 -13.04 1.17 -1.88
C TYR A 61 -12.46 2.14 -2.93
N PRO A 62 -13.21 3.18 -3.32
CA PRO A 62 -12.86 4.02 -4.48
C PRO A 62 -11.55 4.78 -4.31
N ASN A 63 -11.17 5.13 -3.08
CA ASN A 63 -10.02 6.01 -2.81
C ASN A 63 -8.75 5.22 -2.40
N ILE A 64 -8.69 3.91 -2.70
CA ILE A 64 -7.58 3.09 -2.23
C ILE A 64 -6.23 3.52 -2.80
N TYR A 65 -6.19 3.88 -4.08
CA TYR A 65 -4.95 4.29 -4.74
C TYR A 65 -4.52 5.67 -4.25
N GLU A 66 -5.44 6.59 -4.02
CA GLU A 66 -5.14 7.88 -3.42
C GLU A 66 -4.53 7.68 -2.02
N LYS A 67 -5.13 6.80 -1.22
CA LYS A 67 -4.60 6.53 0.12
C LYS A 67 -3.24 5.85 0.11
N LEU A 68 -3.05 4.86 -0.75
CA LEU A 68 -1.76 4.21 -0.95
C LEU A 68 -0.71 5.22 -1.41
N TYR A 69 -1.08 6.11 -2.33
CA TYR A 69 -0.20 7.17 -2.80
C TYR A 69 0.22 8.08 -1.64
N GLU A 70 -0.72 8.58 -0.82
CA GLU A 70 -0.43 9.38 0.39
C GLU A 70 0.52 8.69 1.38
N MET A 71 0.35 7.39 1.57
CA MET A 71 1.15 6.59 2.50
C MET A 71 2.60 6.43 2.02
N LEU A 72 2.88 6.53 0.72
CA LEU A 72 4.22 6.53 0.15
C LEU A 72 4.88 7.92 0.32
N ASN A 73 5.26 8.24 1.56
CA ASN A 73 5.97 9.46 1.91
C ASN A 73 7.28 9.13 2.65
N PRO A 74 8.23 10.08 2.80
CA PRO A 74 9.54 9.79 3.41
C PRO A 74 9.48 9.25 4.84
N SER A 75 8.38 9.45 5.56
CA SER A 75 8.22 8.93 6.92
C SER A 75 8.21 7.40 6.98
N ILE A 76 7.92 6.71 5.86
CA ILE A 76 7.90 5.23 5.79
C ILE A 76 9.22 4.57 6.15
N PHE A 77 10.36 5.22 5.95
CA PHE A 77 11.66 4.58 6.18
C PHE A 77 11.92 4.26 7.65
N GLY A 78 11.35 5.05 8.56
CA GLY A 78 11.39 4.83 10.01
C GLY A 78 10.20 4.03 10.55
N MET A 79 9.24 3.65 9.71
CA MET A 79 8.03 2.96 10.17
C MET A 79 8.25 1.44 10.25
N PRO A 80 7.79 0.78 11.34
CA PRO A 80 7.67 -0.67 11.34
C PRO A 80 6.68 -1.11 10.27
N TYR A 81 6.88 -2.33 9.75
CA TYR A 81 6.06 -2.92 8.67
C TYR A 81 6.15 -2.24 7.29
N LYS A 82 7.13 -1.36 7.04
CA LYS A 82 7.34 -0.77 5.70
C LYS A 82 7.48 -1.80 4.56
N ALA A 83 8.09 -2.95 4.83
CA ALA A 83 8.18 -4.05 3.87
C ALA A 83 6.80 -4.57 3.46
N ARG A 84 5.84 -4.62 4.39
CA ARG A 84 4.44 -4.99 4.09
C ARG A 84 3.78 -3.94 3.21
N LEU A 85 4.04 -2.64 3.44
CA LEU A 85 3.52 -1.57 2.59
C LEU A 85 4.04 -1.68 1.15
N PHE A 86 5.36 -1.88 0.96
CA PHE A 86 5.93 -2.06 -0.39
C PHE A 86 5.38 -3.30 -1.09
N PHE A 87 5.21 -4.41 -0.36
CA PHE A 87 4.58 -5.61 -0.90
C PHE A 87 3.13 -5.35 -1.33
N LEU A 88 2.32 -4.72 -0.47
CA LEU A 88 0.95 -4.34 -0.83
C LEU A 88 0.91 -3.43 -2.04
N ALA A 89 1.84 -2.45 -2.12
CA ALA A 89 1.94 -1.56 -3.27
C ALA A 89 2.23 -2.31 -4.58
N ASP A 90 3.16 -3.28 -4.58
CA ASP A 90 3.42 -4.12 -5.76
C ASP A 90 2.19 -4.90 -6.20
N VAL A 91 1.48 -5.50 -5.24
CA VAL A 91 0.27 -6.27 -5.54
C VAL A 91 -0.85 -5.38 -6.05
N PHE A 92 -1.10 -4.22 -5.43
CA PHE A 92 -2.13 -3.28 -5.90
C PHE A 92 -1.84 -2.77 -7.31
N LEU A 93 -0.59 -2.40 -7.58
CA LEU A 93 -0.18 -1.88 -8.87
C LEU A 93 0.01 -2.96 -9.93
N SER A 94 -0.11 -4.24 -9.58
CA SER A 94 -0.15 -5.36 -10.54
C SER A 94 -1.51 -5.53 -11.24
N SER A 95 -2.54 -4.80 -10.81
CA SER A 95 -3.90 -4.92 -11.37
C SER A 95 -3.98 -4.47 -12.84
N LEU A 96 -4.65 -5.28 -13.67
CA LEU A 96 -4.74 -5.12 -15.13
C LEU A 96 -5.56 -3.89 -15.59
N HIS A 97 -6.44 -3.37 -14.74
CA HIS A 97 -7.37 -2.29 -15.11
C HIS A 97 -6.92 -0.90 -14.64
N LEU A 98 -5.63 -0.74 -14.37
CA LEU A 98 -5.08 0.53 -13.92
C LEU A 98 -4.80 1.47 -15.10
N PRO A 99 -5.22 2.74 -15.03
CA PRO A 99 -4.83 3.73 -16.01
C PRO A 99 -3.32 3.97 -15.94
N GLU A 100 -2.64 4.00 -17.08
CA GLU A 100 -1.18 4.15 -17.14
C GLU A 100 -0.68 5.43 -16.46
N THR A 101 -1.48 6.51 -16.50
CA THR A 101 -1.16 7.78 -15.84
C THR A 101 -1.07 7.66 -14.32
N LEU A 102 -1.92 6.83 -13.71
CA LEU A 102 -1.88 6.54 -12.28
C LEU A 102 -0.60 5.79 -11.94
N VAL A 103 -0.28 4.73 -12.69
CA VAL A 103 0.95 3.95 -12.47
C VAL A 103 2.20 4.81 -12.68
N ALA A 104 2.19 5.70 -13.68
CA ALA A 104 3.26 6.68 -13.90
C ALA A 104 3.46 7.61 -12.68
N GLY A 105 2.36 8.06 -12.07
CA GLY A 105 2.39 8.84 -10.84
C GLY A 105 3.07 8.10 -9.69
N PHE A 106 2.72 6.82 -9.50
CA PHE A 106 3.36 5.96 -8.50
C PHE A 106 4.85 5.74 -8.78
N ALA A 107 5.21 5.40 -10.02
CA ALA A 107 6.61 5.22 -10.42
C ALA A 107 7.43 6.49 -10.14
N LYS A 108 6.90 7.67 -10.48
CA LYS A 108 7.54 8.96 -10.21
C LYS A 108 7.68 9.25 -8.71
N ARG A 109 6.65 8.97 -7.91
CA ARG A 109 6.71 9.16 -6.44
C ARG A 109 7.74 8.22 -5.80
N LEU A 110 7.77 6.95 -6.22
CA LEU A 110 8.77 5.97 -5.77
C LEU A 110 10.20 6.38 -6.16
N ALA A 111 10.41 6.83 -7.39
CA ALA A 111 11.72 7.33 -7.84
C ALA A 111 12.19 8.56 -7.04
N ARG A 112 11.25 9.43 -6.63
CA ARG A 112 11.57 10.55 -5.73
C ARG A 112 11.90 10.08 -4.31
N LEU A 113 11.20 9.06 -3.82
CA LEU A 113 11.48 8.46 -2.51
C LEU A 113 12.86 7.80 -2.46
N SER A 114 13.31 7.15 -3.54
CA SER A 114 14.64 6.54 -3.58
C SER A 114 15.79 7.53 -3.42
N LEU A 115 15.57 8.83 -3.68
CA LEU A 115 16.60 9.87 -3.47
C LEU A 115 16.91 10.15 -2.00
N VAL A 116 15.96 9.84 -1.11
CA VAL A 116 16.07 10.07 0.35
C VAL A 116 16.01 8.77 1.15
N ALA A 117 15.89 7.63 0.47
CA ALA A 117 15.80 6.32 1.08
C ALA A 117 17.17 5.83 1.58
N PRO A 118 17.23 5.05 2.67
CA PRO A 118 18.44 4.36 3.06
C PRO A 118 18.77 3.22 2.07
N PRO A 119 20.05 2.78 1.98
CA PRO A 119 20.51 1.85 0.95
C PRO A 119 19.68 0.56 0.81
N ALA A 120 19.23 -0.02 1.94
CA ALA A 120 18.44 -1.25 1.94
C ALA A 120 17.05 -1.06 1.28
N ASP A 121 16.43 0.11 1.45
CA ASP A 121 15.10 0.40 0.90
C ASP A 121 15.18 0.81 -0.58
N ILE A 122 16.30 1.41 -1.01
CA ILE A 122 16.54 1.76 -2.42
C ILE A 122 16.40 0.53 -3.31
N ALA A 123 17.00 -0.60 -2.92
CA ALA A 123 16.93 -1.84 -3.72
C ALA A 123 15.49 -2.33 -3.90
N VAL A 124 14.68 -2.28 -2.85
CA VAL A 124 13.25 -2.67 -2.88
C VAL A 124 12.45 -1.71 -3.78
N ILE A 125 12.68 -0.40 -3.64
CA ILE A 125 12.01 0.62 -4.44
C ILE A 125 12.36 0.48 -5.92
N LEU A 126 13.63 0.26 -6.26
CA LEU A 126 14.07 0.06 -7.64
C LEU A 126 13.48 -1.21 -8.26
N ALA A 127 13.44 -2.31 -7.51
CA ALA A 127 12.79 -3.54 -7.95
C ALA A 127 11.29 -3.30 -8.23
N LEU A 128 10.60 -2.57 -7.35
CA LEU A 128 9.20 -2.21 -7.53
C LEU A 128 8.98 -1.36 -8.79
N ILE A 129 9.78 -0.29 -8.98
CA ILE A 129 9.71 0.55 -10.19
C ILE A 129 9.96 -0.28 -11.44
N THR A 130 10.96 -1.16 -11.42
CA THR A 130 11.29 -2.03 -12.56
C THR A 130 10.14 -2.96 -12.91
N ASN A 131 9.49 -3.56 -11.90
CA ASN A 131 8.29 -4.39 -12.11
C ASN A 131 7.15 -3.58 -12.77
N LEU A 132 6.94 -2.32 -12.37
CA LEU A 132 5.93 -1.46 -12.98
C LEU A 132 6.24 -1.16 -14.46
N LEU A 133 7.49 -0.86 -14.78
CA LEU A 133 7.93 -0.57 -16.15
C LEU A 133 7.79 -1.79 -17.06
N ILE A 134 8.13 -2.98 -16.55
CA ILE A 134 7.99 -4.25 -17.30
C ILE A 134 6.51 -4.56 -17.57
N ARG A 135 5.63 -4.34 -16.56
CA ARG A 135 4.19 -4.62 -16.69
C ARG A 135 3.47 -3.61 -17.59
N HIS A 136 3.91 -2.35 -17.61
CA HIS A 136 3.29 -1.27 -18.36
C HIS A 136 4.27 -0.65 -19.34
N SER A 137 4.36 -1.21 -20.56
CA SER A 137 5.29 -0.75 -21.60
C SER A 137 5.12 0.73 -21.98
N GLY A 138 3.93 1.31 -21.80
CA GLY A 138 3.68 2.75 -22.01
C GLY A 138 4.52 3.66 -21.11
N LEU A 139 4.96 3.17 -19.94
CA LEU A 139 5.81 3.91 -19.01
C LEU A 139 7.27 4.03 -19.47
N ASN A 140 7.70 3.28 -20.49
CA ASN A 140 9.08 3.39 -21.02
C ASN A 140 9.42 4.80 -21.51
N LYS A 141 8.40 5.59 -21.89
CA LYS A 141 8.54 7.02 -22.21
C LYS A 141 9.12 7.86 -21.06
N LEU A 142 9.00 7.40 -19.82
CA LEU A 142 9.59 8.07 -18.64
C LEU A 142 11.12 7.93 -18.59
N ILE A 143 11.69 6.88 -19.19
CA ILE A 143 13.13 6.64 -19.24
C ILE A 143 13.69 7.20 -20.55
N THR A 144 13.09 6.81 -21.66
CA THR A 144 13.53 7.19 -23.00
C THR A 144 12.50 8.12 -23.62
N ASN A 145 12.83 9.40 -23.69
CA ASN A 145 12.02 10.39 -24.40
C ASN A 145 12.38 10.34 -25.89
N LEU A 146 12.02 9.25 -26.58
CA LEU A 146 12.04 9.19 -28.04
C LEU A 146 10.80 9.97 -28.52
N GLY A 147 11.02 11.25 -28.81
CA GLY A 147 10.02 12.16 -29.37
C GLY A 147 9.58 11.76 -30.77
#